data_AF-A0A161ZK76-F1
#
_entry.id   AF-A0A161ZK76-F1
#
_cell.length_a   1.000
_cell.length_b   1.000
_cell.length_c   1.000
_cell.angle_alpha   90.00
_cell.angle_beta   90.00
_cell.angle_gamma   90.00
#
_symmetry.space_group_name_H-M   'P 1'
#
loop_
_entity.id
_entity.type
_entity.pdbx_description
1 polymer ?
#
loop_
_entity_poly.entity_id
_entity_poly.type
_entity_poly.pdbx_seq_one_letter_code
_entity_poly.pdbx_strand_id
1 'polypeptide(L)'
;MALNSSLIMKFHSSLVHVKPKSIVAPPLNCNFLISRPCKITHFTAKTSSLDPIIRNLRNTAVVILFATSMIGRFQTWSARADSQPIVTEENTSQDDLIGMLKKSRDQKFESGDYEGSLRVSKEMVSADPDFPDWKISSAMILKQMGETEKAFTVFHQMLSENPLQPDALFHNALLMISNGQEVEAMKGLEKALELAKVTSNGPVIRDVRLVIARVISAQQRFDEALERFNELEKEDPNDWRIYFCKCTLFHSSDRNAEAAEEFHKSDLLFSRSFQEDGFMSNFYPRRRPRAT
;
A
#
# COMPACT_ATOMS: atom_id res chain seq x y z
N MET A 1 15.94 -1.72 -25.72
CA MET A 1 14.79 -1.08 -25.05
C MET A 1 15.25 -0.64 -23.67
N ALA A 2 15.42 0.65 -23.43
CA ALA A 2 15.86 1.18 -22.13
C ALA A 2 14.67 1.85 -21.43
N LEU A 3 14.11 1.20 -20.41
CA LEU A 3 12.99 1.72 -19.63
C LEU A 3 13.46 2.13 -18.22
N ASN A 4 13.67 3.45 -18.04
CA ASN A 4 13.46 4.18 -16.78
C ASN A 4 14.05 3.65 -15.45
N SER A 5 15.16 2.91 -15.45
CA SER A 5 15.97 2.70 -14.24
C SER A 5 16.36 4.03 -13.56
N SER A 6 16.57 5.09 -14.35
CA SER A 6 16.83 6.44 -13.86
C SER A 6 15.71 7.04 -13.00
N LEU A 7 14.43 6.71 -13.22
CA LEU A 7 13.32 7.41 -12.56
C LEU A 7 13.06 6.86 -11.14
N ILE A 8 13.17 5.55 -10.95
CA ILE A 8 13.05 4.90 -9.63
C ILE A 8 14.26 5.24 -8.76
N MET A 9 15.47 5.24 -9.35
CA MET A 9 16.69 5.70 -8.66
C MET A 9 16.62 7.18 -8.25
N LYS A 10 16.08 8.07 -9.09
CA LYS A 10 15.98 9.52 -8.78
C LYS A 10 15.09 9.82 -7.57
N PHE A 11 13.96 9.12 -7.42
CA PHE A 11 13.09 9.30 -6.25
C PHE A 11 13.79 8.87 -4.94
N HIS A 12 14.63 7.83 -4.98
CA HIS A 12 15.39 7.41 -3.80
C HIS A 12 16.60 8.33 -3.52
N SER A 13 17.33 8.74 -4.56
CA SER A 13 18.52 9.60 -4.44
C SER A 13 18.23 10.95 -3.77
N SER A 14 17.05 11.54 -4.03
CA SER A 14 16.67 12.84 -3.44
C SER A 14 16.30 12.78 -1.94
N LEU A 15 16.30 11.60 -1.31
CA LEU A 15 15.93 11.42 0.11
C LEU A 15 17.14 11.35 1.07
N VAL A 16 18.36 11.21 0.56
CA VAL A 16 19.55 10.85 1.36
C VAL A 16 20.42 12.07 1.76
N HIS A 17 20.02 13.30 1.43
CA HIS A 17 20.83 14.50 1.72
C HIS A 17 20.10 15.52 2.60
N VAL A 18 20.18 15.31 3.92
CA VAL A 18 19.88 16.33 4.94
C VAL A 18 21.11 16.48 5.85
N LYS A 19 21.78 17.63 5.80
CA LYS A 19 22.86 17.97 6.75
C LYS A 19 22.24 18.41 8.08
N PRO A 20 22.74 17.95 9.25
CA PRO A 20 22.20 18.36 10.53
C PRO A 20 22.52 19.83 10.84
N LYS A 21 21.51 20.58 11.30
CA LYS A 21 21.69 21.88 11.98
C LYS A 21 21.43 21.68 13.47
N SER A 22 22.42 22.05 14.29
CA SER A 22 22.35 22.00 15.75
C SER A 22 21.34 23.02 16.31
N ILE A 23 20.45 22.58 17.20
CA ILE A 23 19.60 23.47 18.01
C ILE A 23 19.65 23.01 19.48
N VAL A 24 19.77 23.99 20.38
CA VAL A 24 19.91 23.82 21.84
C VAL A 24 18.53 23.78 22.50
N ALA A 25 18.36 22.93 23.51
CA ALA A 25 17.10 22.76 24.24
C ALA A 25 17.03 23.59 25.55
N PRO A 26 15.85 24.16 25.88
CA PRO A 26 15.47 24.58 27.23
C PRO A 26 14.51 23.58 27.92
N PRO A 27 14.28 23.67 29.24
CA PRO A 27 13.97 22.49 30.06
C PRO A 27 12.47 22.16 30.26
N LEU A 28 12.25 20.88 30.61
CA LEU A 28 10.99 20.29 31.06
C LEU A 28 10.53 20.86 32.42
N ASN A 29 9.21 20.89 32.65
CA ASN A 29 8.64 21.03 33.98
C ASN A 29 7.43 20.09 34.15
N CYS A 30 7.47 19.21 35.14
CA CYS A 30 6.47 18.17 35.41
C CYS A 30 5.82 18.38 36.79
N ASN A 31 4.49 18.26 36.87
CA ASN A 31 3.66 18.17 38.10
C ASN A 31 2.20 17.89 37.65
N PHE A 32 1.31 17.14 38.33
CA PHE A 32 1.41 16.23 39.49
C PHE A 32 0.13 15.33 39.60
N LEU A 33 0.31 14.00 39.73
CA LEU A 33 -0.45 12.95 40.48
C LEU A 33 -2.00 12.98 40.78
N ILE A 34 -2.69 11.84 40.49
CA ILE A 34 -3.56 10.97 41.40
C ILE A 34 -4.98 11.51 41.86
N SER A 35 -6.10 10.76 42.13
CA SER A 35 -6.51 9.31 42.17
C SER A 35 -8.04 8.99 42.06
N ARG A 36 -8.38 7.90 41.33
CA ARG A 36 -9.34 6.78 41.64
C ARG A 36 -10.85 7.08 42.04
N PRO A 37 -11.71 6.11 42.49
CA PRO A 37 -12.67 5.38 41.62
C PRO A 37 -14.11 5.12 42.18
N CYS A 38 -15.02 4.47 41.42
CA CYS A 38 -16.20 3.77 41.96
C CYS A 38 -16.75 2.71 40.97
N LYS A 39 -16.60 1.39 41.24
CA LYS A 39 -17.53 0.44 41.91
C LYS A 39 -18.64 -0.18 41.01
N ILE A 40 -18.66 -1.51 41.03
CA ILE A 40 -19.64 -2.42 40.43
C ILE A 40 -20.62 -2.90 41.52
N THR A 41 -21.89 -3.12 41.18
CA THR A 41 -22.79 -4.03 41.92
C THR A 41 -23.57 -4.91 40.95
N HIS A 42 -23.70 -6.19 41.30
CA HIS A 42 -24.44 -7.19 40.54
C HIS A 42 -25.96 -7.05 40.76
N PHE A 43 -26.75 -7.48 39.76
CA PHE A 43 -28.06 -8.08 40.01
C PHE A 43 -28.26 -9.29 39.09
N THR A 44 -28.86 -10.36 39.60
CA THR A 44 -28.88 -11.68 38.95
C THR A 44 -30.24 -12.06 38.36
N ALA A 45 -30.16 -12.54 37.12
CA ALA A 45 -31.14 -13.24 36.28
C ALA A 45 -32.36 -13.94 36.91
N LYS A 46 -33.46 -13.99 36.14
CA LYS A 46 -33.93 -15.26 35.52
C LYS A 46 -34.93 -15.08 34.35
N THR A 47 -34.70 -15.86 33.28
CA THR A 47 -35.66 -16.59 32.37
C THR A 47 -37.06 -16.02 32.09
N SER A 48 -37.66 -16.14 30.90
CA SER A 48 -37.38 -16.86 29.63
C SER A 48 -38.27 -16.26 28.52
N SER A 49 -37.96 -16.34 27.23
CA SER A 49 -38.21 -17.50 26.36
C SER A 49 -37.87 -17.16 24.89
N LEU A 50 -37.92 -18.17 24.00
CA LEU A 50 -37.31 -18.20 22.67
C LEU A 50 -37.91 -17.24 21.61
N ASP A 51 -37.02 -16.78 20.72
CA ASP A 51 -37.21 -16.45 19.29
C ASP A 51 -38.06 -17.49 18.51
N PRO A 52 -38.70 -17.20 17.33
CA PRO A 52 -37.97 -16.63 16.18
C PRO A 52 -38.71 -15.82 15.07
N ILE A 53 -37.92 -14.98 14.37
CA ILE A 53 -37.79 -14.85 12.90
C ILE A 53 -39.01 -14.40 12.03
N ILE A 54 -38.79 -13.25 11.35
CA ILE A 54 -39.38 -12.75 10.08
C ILE A 54 -40.92 -12.56 10.01
N ARG A 55 -41.34 -11.28 9.94
CA ARG A 55 -42.59 -10.88 9.25
C ARG A 55 -42.60 -9.42 8.79
N ASN A 56 -42.17 -9.18 7.54
CA ASN A 56 -42.97 -8.38 6.58
C ASN A 56 -42.34 -8.39 5.18
N LEU A 57 -42.77 -9.36 4.37
CA LEU A 57 -42.74 -9.30 2.91
C LEU A 57 -44.18 -9.45 2.47
N ARG A 58 -44.79 -8.38 1.94
CA ARG A 58 -46.15 -8.45 1.39
C ARG A 58 -46.25 -7.59 0.13
N ASN A 59 -46.88 -8.20 -0.87
CA ASN A 59 -47.22 -7.73 -2.23
C ASN A 59 -46.23 -8.24 -3.28
N THR A 60 -46.62 -9.04 -4.28
CA THR A 60 -47.89 -9.75 -4.52
C THR A 60 -47.61 -10.86 -5.54
N ALA A 61 -48.11 -12.08 -5.32
CA ALA A 61 -48.07 -13.15 -6.32
C ALA A 61 -49.48 -13.40 -6.87
N VAL A 62 -49.60 -13.57 -8.18
CA VAL A 62 -50.81 -14.10 -8.84
C VAL A 62 -50.39 -15.34 -9.63
N VAL A 63 -51.04 -16.46 -9.33
CA VAL A 63 -50.81 -17.77 -9.95
C VAL A 63 -52.01 -18.09 -10.82
N ILE A 64 -51.78 -18.47 -12.09
CA ILE A 64 -52.67 -19.40 -12.80
C ILE A 64 -51.80 -20.40 -13.56
N LEU A 65 -51.85 -21.66 -13.11
CA LEU A 65 -51.43 -22.85 -13.86
C LEU A 65 -52.70 -23.53 -14.37
N PHE A 66 -52.77 -23.85 -15.66
CA PHE A 66 -53.48 -25.04 -16.14
C PHE A 66 -52.81 -25.57 -17.41
N ALA A 67 -52.77 -26.90 -17.55
CA ALA A 67 -51.94 -27.61 -18.51
C ALA A 67 -52.72 -28.04 -19.76
N THR A 68 -52.03 -28.32 -20.87
CA THR A 68 -51.82 -29.72 -21.33
C THR A 68 -51.06 -29.80 -22.68
N SER A 69 -50.29 -30.88 -22.81
CA SER A 69 -49.72 -31.50 -24.01
C SER A 69 -50.25 -31.06 -25.38
N MET A 70 -49.35 -30.51 -26.20
CA MET A 70 -49.28 -30.81 -27.64
C MET A 70 -47.82 -30.90 -28.09
N ILE A 71 -47.46 -32.00 -28.76
CA ILE A 71 -46.12 -32.27 -29.26
C ILE A 71 -45.95 -31.55 -30.61
N GLY A 72 -45.03 -30.59 -30.69
CA GLY A 72 -44.72 -29.84 -31.91
C GLY A 72 -43.23 -29.77 -32.18
N ARG A 73 -42.76 -30.46 -33.23
CA ARG A 73 -41.41 -30.24 -33.80
C ARG A 73 -41.34 -28.81 -34.34
N PHE A 74 -40.38 -27.99 -33.90
CA PHE A 74 -39.78 -27.00 -34.78
C PHE A 74 -38.29 -26.78 -34.47
N GLN A 75 -37.52 -26.84 -35.56
CA GLN A 75 -36.10 -26.57 -35.80
C GLN A 75 -35.19 -26.10 -34.65
N THR A 76 -34.03 -26.74 -34.59
CA THR A 76 -32.82 -26.26 -33.90
C THR A 76 -32.41 -24.88 -34.41
N TRP A 77 -32.72 -23.84 -33.66
CA TRP A 77 -32.05 -22.55 -33.78
C TRP A 77 -30.99 -22.47 -32.68
N SER A 78 -29.73 -22.73 -33.05
CA SER A 78 -28.60 -22.44 -32.17
C SER A 78 -28.47 -20.93 -32.05
N ALA A 79 -29.15 -20.37 -31.05
CA ALA A 79 -28.90 -19.00 -30.59
C ALA A 79 -27.46 -18.93 -30.09
N ARG A 80 -26.54 -18.63 -31.01
CA ARG A 80 -25.17 -18.27 -30.71
C ARG A 80 -25.24 -16.94 -29.97
N ALA A 81 -25.30 -17.02 -28.65
CA ALA A 81 -25.05 -15.88 -27.79
C ALA A 81 -23.57 -15.53 -27.94
N ASP A 82 -23.23 -14.73 -28.96
CA ASP A 82 -21.95 -14.04 -29.03
C ASP A 82 -21.96 -12.99 -27.91
N SER A 83 -21.72 -13.46 -26.68
CA SER A 83 -21.41 -12.60 -25.54
C SER A 83 -20.07 -11.94 -25.83
N GLN A 84 -20.11 -10.73 -26.37
CA GLN A 84 -18.93 -9.89 -26.47
C GLN A 84 -18.29 -9.77 -25.07
N PRO A 85 -16.96 -9.85 -24.95
CA PRO A 85 -16.32 -9.60 -23.68
C PRO A 85 -16.55 -8.14 -23.28
N ILE A 86 -17.23 -7.93 -22.14
CA ILE A 86 -17.46 -6.58 -21.58
C ILE A 86 -16.17 -6.11 -20.90
N VAL A 87 -15.15 -5.81 -21.72
CA VAL A 87 -13.88 -5.20 -21.34
C VAL A 87 -13.33 -4.47 -22.57
N THR A 88 -13.11 -3.15 -22.50
CA THR A 88 -11.82 -2.49 -22.80
C THR A 88 -11.85 -0.95 -22.81
N GLU A 89 -12.92 -0.27 -23.25
CA GLU A 89 -12.82 1.19 -23.53
C GLU A 89 -12.68 2.06 -22.28
N GLU A 90 -13.51 1.85 -21.25
CA GLU A 90 -13.55 2.71 -20.05
C GLU A 90 -12.26 2.64 -19.22
N ASN A 91 -11.77 1.43 -18.92
CA ASN A 91 -10.51 1.24 -18.19
C ASN A 91 -9.29 1.78 -18.97
N THR A 92 -9.26 1.67 -20.31
CA THR A 92 -8.14 2.20 -21.11
C THR A 92 -8.09 3.73 -21.02
N SER A 93 -9.25 4.39 -21.05
CA SER A 93 -9.35 5.85 -20.88
C SER A 93 -8.93 6.31 -19.47
N GLN A 94 -9.28 5.54 -18.43
CA GLN A 94 -8.89 5.84 -17.05
C GLN A 94 -7.38 5.62 -16.81
N ASP A 95 -6.79 4.56 -17.35
CA ASP A 95 -5.34 4.30 -17.29
C ASP A 95 -4.53 5.41 -17.98
N ASP A 96 -4.98 5.85 -19.18
CA ASP A 96 -4.35 6.95 -19.92
C ASP A 96 -4.47 8.28 -19.15
N LEU A 97 -5.62 8.56 -18.52
CA LEU A 97 -5.82 9.74 -17.67
C LEU A 97 -4.89 9.71 -16.45
N ILE A 98 -4.81 8.60 -15.71
CA ILE A 98 -3.90 8.44 -14.57
C ILE A 98 -2.43 8.60 -15.00
N GLY A 99 -2.07 8.07 -16.18
CA GLY A 99 -0.75 8.27 -16.78
C GLY A 99 -0.43 9.74 -17.09
N MET A 100 -1.41 10.49 -17.61
CA MET A 100 -1.30 11.92 -17.88
C MET A 100 -1.20 12.75 -16.59
N LEU A 101 -2.05 12.47 -15.59
CA LEU A 101 -2.03 13.14 -14.29
C LEU A 101 -0.70 12.90 -13.58
N LYS A 102 -0.22 11.64 -13.52
CA LYS A 102 1.10 11.30 -12.96
C LYS A 102 2.22 12.12 -13.60
N LYS A 103 2.26 12.20 -14.93
CA LYS A 103 3.25 13.01 -15.65
C LYS A 103 3.13 14.51 -15.33
N SER A 104 1.92 15.06 -15.23
CA SER A 104 1.71 16.48 -14.88
C SER A 104 2.14 16.80 -13.45
N ARG A 105 1.80 15.92 -12.50
CA ARG A 105 2.22 16.00 -11.09
C ARG A 105 3.74 15.99 -10.96
N ASP A 106 4.40 15.05 -11.62
CA ASP A 106 5.85 14.87 -11.56
C ASP A 106 6.57 16.07 -12.19
N GLN A 107 6.10 16.56 -13.35
CA GLN A 107 6.64 17.77 -13.99
C GLN A 107 6.52 19.01 -13.09
N LYS A 108 5.38 19.20 -12.42
CA LYS A 108 5.17 20.32 -11.48
C LYS A 108 6.04 20.20 -10.23
N PHE A 109 6.26 18.97 -9.74
CA PHE A 109 7.17 18.71 -8.63
C PHE A 109 8.62 19.07 -9.00
N GLU A 110 9.09 18.61 -10.17
CA GLU A 110 10.42 18.91 -10.70
C GLU A 110 10.63 20.42 -10.97
N SER A 111 9.57 21.16 -11.36
CA SER A 111 9.63 22.61 -11.54
C SER A 111 9.47 23.43 -10.24
N GLY A 112 9.34 22.77 -9.08
CA GLY A 112 9.11 23.43 -7.78
C GLY A 112 7.71 23.98 -7.56
N ASP A 113 6.75 23.74 -8.46
CA ASP A 113 5.32 24.02 -8.27
C ASP A 113 4.70 22.92 -7.40
N TYR A 114 5.11 22.87 -6.14
CA TYR A 114 4.63 21.86 -5.20
C TYR A 114 3.13 21.99 -4.93
N GLU A 115 2.56 23.20 -4.95
CA GLU A 115 1.12 23.39 -4.83
C GLU A 115 0.35 22.81 -6.03
N GLY A 116 0.80 23.06 -7.25
CA GLY A 116 0.21 22.49 -8.45
C GLY A 116 0.42 20.98 -8.55
N SER A 117 1.56 20.47 -8.08
CA SER A 117 1.79 19.03 -7.92
C SER A 117 0.79 18.42 -6.92
N LEU A 118 0.58 19.08 -5.76
CA LEU A 118 -0.37 18.64 -4.75
C LEU A 118 -1.83 18.69 -5.25
N ARG A 119 -2.21 19.69 -6.06
CA ARG A 119 -3.53 19.75 -6.71
C ARG A 119 -3.75 18.53 -7.60
N VAL A 120 -2.81 18.22 -8.51
CA VAL A 120 -2.91 17.02 -9.37
C VAL A 120 -2.89 15.73 -8.53
N SER A 121 -2.11 15.66 -7.47
CA SER A 121 -2.09 14.49 -6.58
C SER A 121 -3.45 14.26 -5.88
N LYS A 122 -4.19 15.33 -5.53
CA LYS A 122 -5.57 15.23 -5.02
C LYS A 122 -6.57 14.82 -6.09
N GLU A 123 -6.40 15.27 -7.33
CA GLU A 123 -7.19 14.79 -8.47
C GLU A 123 -6.99 13.29 -8.68
N MET A 124 -5.75 12.78 -8.57
CA MET A 124 -5.46 11.34 -8.65
C MET A 124 -6.12 10.55 -7.50
N VAL A 125 -6.04 11.02 -6.25
CA VAL A 125 -6.78 10.42 -5.11
C VAL A 125 -8.30 10.43 -5.33
N SER A 126 -8.82 11.41 -6.07
CA SER A 126 -10.26 11.50 -6.36
C SER A 126 -10.68 10.56 -7.50
N ALA A 127 -9.80 10.32 -8.47
CA ALA A 127 -10.01 9.40 -9.59
C ALA A 127 -9.84 7.92 -9.20
N ASP A 128 -9.07 7.65 -8.13
CA ASP A 128 -8.76 6.32 -7.63
C ASP A 128 -8.50 6.39 -6.10
N PRO A 129 -9.56 6.35 -5.27
CA PRO A 129 -9.44 6.54 -3.82
C PRO A 129 -8.77 5.39 -3.06
N ASP A 130 -8.82 4.19 -3.64
CA ASP A 130 -8.36 2.95 -3.02
C ASP A 130 -6.86 2.70 -3.25
N PHE A 131 -6.26 3.33 -4.26
CA PHE A 131 -4.83 3.19 -4.53
C PHE A 131 -3.96 4.09 -3.63
N PRO A 132 -3.16 3.50 -2.73
CA PRO A 132 -2.53 4.24 -1.63
C PRO A 132 -1.39 5.15 -2.06
N ASP A 133 -0.71 4.85 -3.17
CA ASP A 133 0.43 5.65 -3.64
C ASP A 133 0.04 7.10 -3.96
N TRP A 134 -1.23 7.37 -4.28
CA TRP A 134 -1.71 8.74 -4.50
C TRP A 134 -1.82 9.52 -3.18
N LYS A 135 -2.23 8.87 -2.09
CA LYS A 135 -2.18 9.43 -0.73
C LYS A 135 -0.72 9.63 -0.28
N ILE A 136 0.16 8.64 -0.48
CA ILE A 136 1.60 8.72 -0.17
C ILE A 136 2.27 9.85 -0.96
N SER A 137 2.01 9.94 -2.27
CA SER A 137 2.55 11.00 -3.13
C SER A 137 2.15 12.38 -2.60
N SER A 138 0.89 12.55 -2.18
CA SER A 138 0.39 13.79 -1.58
C SER A 138 1.14 14.12 -0.27
N ALA A 139 1.36 13.15 0.60
CA ALA A 139 2.13 13.34 1.84
C ALA A 139 3.61 13.70 1.58
N MET A 140 4.24 13.10 0.57
CA MET A 140 5.62 13.42 0.17
C MET A 140 5.74 14.84 -0.41
N ILE A 141 4.73 15.30 -1.17
CA ILE A 141 4.67 16.69 -1.66
C ILE A 141 4.48 17.66 -0.47
N LEU A 142 3.59 17.35 0.48
CA LEU A 142 3.41 18.14 1.71
C LEU A 142 4.70 18.26 2.53
N LYS A 143 5.44 17.15 2.70
CA LYS A 143 6.77 17.14 3.32
C LYS A 143 7.74 18.10 2.59
N GLN A 144 7.73 18.08 1.26
CA GLN A 144 8.60 18.94 0.45
C GLN A 144 8.22 20.43 0.53
N MET A 145 6.95 20.74 0.76
CA MET A 145 6.45 22.09 1.07
C MET A 145 6.80 22.56 2.50
N GLY A 146 7.35 21.69 3.35
CA GLY A 146 7.55 21.95 4.79
C GLY A 146 6.27 21.81 5.62
N GLU A 147 5.17 21.33 5.04
CA GLU A 147 3.89 21.11 5.72
C GLU A 147 3.84 19.75 6.45
N THR A 148 4.88 19.47 7.25
CA THR A 148 5.14 18.14 7.84
C THR A 148 3.97 17.61 8.68
N GLU A 149 3.29 18.45 9.46
CA GLU A 149 2.11 18.05 10.24
C GLU A 149 0.95 17.55 9.36
N LYS A 150 0.79 18.11 8.15
CA LYS A 150 -0.21 17.63 7.18
C LYS A 150 0.23 16.30 6.56
N ALA A 151 1.54 16.11 6.33
CA ALA A 151 2.06 14.82 5.88
C ALA A 151 1.85 13.72 6.92
N PHE A 152 2.10 13.99 8.22
CA PHE A 152 1.75 13.08 9.32
C PHE A 152 0.25 12.80 9.36
N THR A 153 -0.59 13.82 9.21
CA THR A 153 -2.07 13.65 9.18
C THR A 153 -2.49 12.66 8.09
N VAL A 154 -1.91 12.73 6.88
CA VAL A 154 -2.21 11.78 5.80
C VAL A 154 -1.77 10.35 6.17
N PHE A 155 -0.55 10.16 6.69
CA PHE A 155 -0.09 8.83 7.08
C PHE A 155 -0.86 8.24 8.26
N HIS A 156 -1.25 9.07 9.24
CA HIS A 156 -2.10 8.64 10.35
C HIS A 156 -3.51 8.26 9.88
N GLN A 157 -4.08 8.96 8.89
CA GLN A 157 -5.32 8.53 8.26
C GLN A 157 -5.15 7.16 7.58
N MET A 158 -4.12 6.99 6.74
CA MET A 158 -3.85 5.70 6.07
C MET A 158 -3.68 4.55 7.06
N LEU A 159 -2.94 4.76 8.16
CA LEU A 159 -2.74 3.76 9.20
C LEU A 159 -3.97 3.57 10.12
N SER A 160 -4.94 4.48 10.12
CA SER A 160 -6.25 4.26 10.75
C SER A 160 -7.20 3.45 9.86
N GLU A 161 -7.08 3.58 8.54
CA GLU A 161 -7.81 2.80 7.53
C GLU A 161 -7.24 1.37 7.42
N ASN A 162 -5.91 1.23 7.39
CA ASN A 162 -5.20 -0.05 7.39
C ASN A 162 -3.92 0.02 8.26
N PRO A 163 -3.96 -0.44 9.53
CA PRO A 163 -2.84 -0.39 10.46
C PRO A 163 -1.57 -1.16 10.05
N LEU A 164 -1.69 -2.08 9.09
CA LEU A 164 -0.59 -2.96 8.65
C LEU A 164 -0.17 -2.68 7.20
N GLN A 165 -0.58 -1.55 6.64
CA GLN A 165 -0.23 -1.15 5.27
C GLN A 165 1.29 -0.90 5.13
N PRO A 166 2.02 -1.70 4.33
CA PRO A 166 3.49 -1.67 4.35
C PRO A 166 4.10 -0.31 3.98
N ASP A 167 3.64 0.32 2.89
CA ASP A 167 4.24 1.58 2.44
C ASP A 167 3.81 2.78 3.29
N ALA A 168 2.62 2.74 3.92
CA ALA A 168 2.24 3.75 4.91
C ALA A 168 3.11 3.65 6.17
N LEU A 169 3.38 2.44 6.66
CA LEU A 169 4.32 2.20 7.77
C LEU A 169 5.73 2.70 7.42
N PHE A 170 6.23 2.35 6.23
CA PHE A 170 7.55 2.76 5.74
C PHE A 170 7.69 4.28 5.65
N HIS A 171 6.80 4.95 4.90
CA HIS A 171 6.90 6.39 4.67
C HIS A 171 6.62 7.22 5.93
N ASN A 172 5.73 6.76 6.82
CA ASN A 172 5.54 7.38 8.13
C ASN A 172 6.81 7.28 8.99
N ALA A 173 7.44 6.10 9.05
CA ALA A 173 8.69 5.91 9.79
C ALA A 173 9.83 6.79 9.24
N LEU A 174 9.96 6.90 7.91
CA LEU A 174 10.93 7.82 7.29
C LEU A 174 10.64 9.29 7.63
N LEU A 175 9.38 9.70 7.66
CA LEU A 175 9.00 11.06 8.05
C LEU A 175 9.38 11.34 9.50
N MET A 176 9.03 10.44 10.42
CA MET A 176 9.41 10.49 11.85
C MET A 176 10.94 10.58 12.03
N ILE A 177 11.71 9.75 11.34
CA ILE A 177 13.19 9.78 11.38
C ILE A 177 13.71 11.13 10.87
N SER A 178 13.17 11.65 9.77
CA SER A 178 13.57 12.97 9.25
C SER A 178 13.22 14.15 10.18
N ASN A 179 12.31 13.91 11.12
CA ASN A 179 11.91 14.82 12.20
C ASN A 179 12.62 14.56 13.54
N GLY A 180 13.61 13.66 13.58
CA GLY A 180 14.36 13.32 14.80
C GLY A 180 13.66 12.36 15.76
N GLN A 181 12.53 11.77 15.36
CA GLN A 181 11.72 10.84 16.16
C GLN A 181 12.06 9.37 15.86
N GLU A 182 13.36 9.06 15.76
CA GLU A 182 13.85 7.74 15.34
C GLU A 182 13.43 6.61 16.30
N VAL A 183 13.51 6.87 17.60
CA VAL A 183 13.15 5.91 18.64
C VAL A 183 11.65 5.62 18.63
N GLU A 184 10.83 6.64 18.42
CA GLU A 184 9.37 6.53 18.30
C GLU A 184 8.97 5.81 17.00
N ALA A 185 9.69 6.04 15.90
CA ALA A 185 9.47 5.35 14.62
C ALA A 185 9.68 3.85 14.76
N MET A 186 10.82 3.42 15.34
CA MET A 186 11.11 2.00 15.55
C MET A 186 10.10 1.35 16.50
N LYS A 187 9.76 1.99 17.63
CA LYS A 187 8.69 1.52 18.54
C LYS A 187 7.32 1.44 17.86
N GLY A 188 7.04 2.29 16.88
CA GLY A 188 5.83 2.23 16.06
C GLY A 188 5.79 1.00 15.17
N LEU A 189 6.90 0.69 14.50
CA LEU A 189 7.04 -0.49 13.65
C LEU A 189 7.03 -1.80 14.47
N GLU A 190 7.66 -1.82 15.64
CA GLU A 190 7.58 -2.95 16.58
C GLU A 190 6.13 -3.23 17.00
N LYS A 191 5.34 -2.19 17.31
CA LYS A 191 3.90 -2.35 17.61
C LYS A 191 3.11 -2.86 16.40
N ALA A 192 3.43 -2.41 15.19
CA ALA A 192 2.80 -2.93 13.97
C ALA A 192 3.14 -4.42 13.76
N LEU A 193 4.37 -4.84 14.07
CA LEU A 193 4.79 -6.24 13.99
C LEU A 193 4.07 -7.11 15.05
N GLU A 194 3.94 -6.65 16.29
CA GLU A 194 3.16 -7.36 17.31
C GLU A 194 1.67 -7.42 16.97
N LEU A 195 1.11 -6.35 16.38
CA LEU A 195 -0.26 -6.37 15.87
C LEU A 195 -0.41 -7.42 14.75
N ALA A 196 0.49 -7.45 13.77
CA ALA A 196 0.46 -8.43 12.68
C ALA A 196 0.54 -9.88 13.18
N LYS A 197 1.37 -10.16 14.19
CA LYS A 197 1.46 -11.49 14.83
C LYS A 197 0.17 -11.94 15.50
N VAL A 198 -0.65 -11.00 15.97
CA VAL A 198 -1.91 -11.27 16.70
C VAL A 198 -3.11 -11.32 15.75
N THR A 199 -3.15 -10.50 14.70
CA THR A 199 -4.34 -10.31 13.85
C THR A 199 -4.25 -10.94 12.46
N SER A 200 -3.05 -11.29 11.99
CA SER A 200 -2.78 -11.58 10.58
C SER A 200 -2.00 -12.87 10.37
N ASN A 201 -1.75 -13.21 9.10
CA ASN A 201 -1.05 -14.43 8.69
C ASN A 201 0.45 -14.17 8.37
N GLY A 202 1.18 -15.24 8.07
CA GLY A 202 2.61 -15.22 7.75
C GLY A 202 3.02 -14.14 6.72
N PRO A 203 2.37 -14.03 5.55
CA PRO A 203 2.66 -13.00 4.56
C PRO A 203 2.61 -11.56 5.10
N VAL A 204 1.58 -11.18 5.87
CA VAL A 204 1.49 -9.82 6.44
C VAL A 204 2.59 -9.57 7.50
N ILE A 205 2.90 -10.57 8.33
CA ILE A 205 4.00 -10.49 9.30
C ILE A 205 5.35 -10.32 8.58
N ARG A 206 5.54 -11.00 7.45
CA ARG A 206 6.72 -10.89 6.58
C ARG A 206 6.81 -9.49 5.95
N ASP A 207 5.71 -8.95 5.46
CA ASP A 207 5.69 -7.60 4.87
C ASP A 207 6.05 -6.51 5.89
N VAL A 208 5.59 -6.61 7.14
CA VAL A 208 5.99 -5.68 8.21
C VAL A 208 7.48 -5.84 8.56
N ARG A 209 8.02 -7.06 8.57
CA ARG A 209 9.47 -7.29 8.74
C ARG A 209 10.31 -6.72 7.58
N LEU A 210 9.81 -6.81 6.34
CA LEU A 210 10.42 -6.19 5.17
C LEU A 210 10.44 -4.66 5.30
N VAL A 211 9.36 -4.04 5.80
CA VAL A 211 9.35 -2.59 6.12
C VAL A 211 10.40 -2.24 7.17
N ILE A 212 10.49 -2.99 8.27
CA ILE A 212 11.50 -2.76 9.31
C ILE A 212 12.93 -2.81 8.72
N ALA A 213 13.24 -3.82 7.91
CA ALA A 213 14.54 -3.93 7.25
C ALA A 213 14.82 -2.77 6.28
N ARG A 214 13.83 -2.31 5.50
CA ARG A 214 13.93 -1.12 4.65
C ARG A 214 14.21 0.15 5.47
N VAL A 215 13.61 0.31 6.64
CA VAL A 215 13.83 1.48 7.53
C VAL A 215 15.23 1.44 8.16
N ILE A 216 15.69 0.28 8.64
CA ILE A 216 17.07 0.09 9.14
C ILE A 216 18.09 0.40 8.03
N SER A 217 17.83 -0.02 6.79
CA SER A 217 18.67 0.33 5.63
C SER A 217 18.70 1.84 5.35
N ALA A 218 17.58 2.56 5.54
CA ALA A 218 17.52 4.01 5.37
C ALA A 218 18.25 4.78 6.48
N GLN A 219 18.41 4.17 7.67
CA GLN A 219 19.27 4.65 8.76
C GLN A 219 20.77 4.37 8.53
N GLN A 220 21.17 3.85 7.35
CA GLN A 220 22.54 3.44 7.03
C GLN A 220 23.13 2.31 7.92
N ARG A 221 22.27 1.59 8.65
CA ARG A 221 22.64 0.40 9.43
C ARG A 221 22.72 -0.83 8.51
N PHE A 222 23.63 -0.76 7.53
CA PHE A 222 23.64 -1.67 6.38
C PHE A 222 23.83 -3.14 6.76
N ASP A 223 24.74 -3.47 7.70
CA ASP A 223 25.00 -4.86 8.09
C ASP A 223 23.77 -5.51 8.76
N GLU A 224 23.10 -4.77 9.65
CA GLU A 224 21.87 -5.23 10.32
C GLU A 224 20.71 -5.36 9.33
N ALA A 225 20.52 -4.39 8.43
CA ALA A 225 19.50 -4.49 7.39
C ALA A 225 19.75 -5.68 6.46
N LEU A 226 21.00 -5.95 6.09
CA LEU A 226 21.38 -7.10 5.30
C LEU A 226 21.13 -8.42 6.04
N GLU A 227 21.39 -8.49 7.34
CA GLU A 227 21.01 -9.66 8.17
C GLU A 227 19.50 -9.90 8.13
N ARG A 228 18.67 -8.86 8.31
CA ARG A 228 17.20 -8.99 8.22
C ARG A 228 16.72 -9.41 6.83
N PHE A 229 17.32 -8.89 5.76
CA PHE A 229 17.00 -9.33 4.41
C PHE A 229 17.41 -10.79 4.16
N ASN A 230 18.54 -11.25 4.73
CA ASN A 230 18.97 -12.64 4.64
C ASN A 230 18.08 -13.61 5.47
N GLU A 231 17.48 -13.17 6.58
CA GLU A 231 16.42 -13.93 7.26
C GLU A 231 15.20 -14.10 6.35
N LEU A 232 14.72 -12.99 5.76
CA LEU A 232 13.57 -12.99 4.86
C LEU A 232 13.83 -13.85 3.62
N GLU A 233 15.01 -13.77 3.01
CA GLU A 233 15.41 -14.60 1.87
C GLU A 233 15.34 -16.11 2.19
N LYS A 234 15.77 -16.53 3.39
CA LYS A 234 15.70 -17.95 3.79
C LYS A 234 14.27 -18.47 3.95
N GLU A 235 13.34 -17.60 4.36
CA GLU A 235 11.92 -17.96 4.55
C GLU A 235 11.16 -18.06 3.22
N ASP A 236 11.45 -17.17 2.27
CA ASP A 236 10.93 -17.24 0.89
C ASP A 236 11.99 -16.70 -0.09
N PRO A 237 12.73 -17.61 -0.77
CA PRO A 237 13.73 -17.26 -1.77
C PRO A 237 13.16 -16.75 -3.10
N ASN A 238 11.84 -16.78 -3.32
CA ASN A 238 11.23 -16.30 -4.57
C ASN A 238 10.68 -14.87 -4.46
N ASP A 239 10.70 -14.27 -3.26
CA ASP A 239 10.24 -12.91 -3.02
C ASP A 239 11.19 -11.88 -3.64
N TRP A 240 10.93 -11.53 -4.90
CA TRP A 240 11.71 -10.57 -5.70
C TRP A 240 11.95 -9.24 -4.98
N ARG A 241 11.04 -8.83 -4.07
CA ARG A 241 11.12 -7.57 -3.32
C ARG A 241 12.33 -7.54 -2.39
N ILE A 242 12.75 -8.71 -1.87
CA ILE A 242 13.94 -8.83 -1.00
C ILE A 242 15.19 -8.49 -1.80
N TYR A 243 15.34 -9.07 -2.99
CA TYR A 243 16.47 -8.81 -3.89
C TYR A 243 16.49 -7.35 -4.37
N PHE A 244 15.32 -6.74 -4.65
CA PHE A 244 15.23 -5.30 -4.94
C PHE A 244 15.69 -4.42 -3.76
N CYS A 245 15.33 -4.79 -2.53
CA CYS A 245 15.76 -4.08 -1.33
C CYS A 245 17.27 -4.25 -1.07
N LYS A 246 17.83 -5.46 -1.24
CA LYS A 246 19.28 -5.73 -1.14
C LYS A 246 20.07 -4.98 -2.22
N CYS A 247 19.57 -4.92 -3.46
CA CYS A 247 20.10 -4.05 -4.51
C CYS A 247 20.17 -2.58 -4.05
N THR A 248 19.08 -2.05 -3.50
CA THR A 248 19.00 -0.65 -3.04
C THR A 248 19.96 -0.38 -1.87
N LEU A 249 20.12 -1.34 -0.95
CA LEU A 249 21.09 -1.30 0.15
C LEU A 249 22.53 -1.31 -0.37
N PHE A 250 22.87 -2.22 -1.29
CA PHE A 250 24.21 -2.31 -1.86
C PHE A 250 24.57 -1.06 -2.69
N HIS A 251 23.61 -0.51 -3.46
CA HIS A 251 23.81 0.76 -4.14
C HIS A 251 24.06 1.92 -3.16
N SER A 252 23.32 1.96 -2.05
CA SER A 252 23.44 2.99 -1.00
C SER A 252 24.70 2.83 -0.13
N SER A 253 25.44 1.73 -0.27
CA SER A 253 26.72 1.45 0.40
C SER A 253 27.88 1.34 -0.61
N ASP A 254 27.72 1.92 -1.82
CA ASP A 254 28.68 1.94 -2.94
C ASP A 254 29.12 0.56 -3.50
N ARG A 255 28.49 -0.53 -3.04
CA ARG A 255 28.71 -1.92 -3.46
C ARG A 255 28.00 -2.24 -4.78
N ASN A 256 28.28 -1.44 -5.80
CA ASN A 256 27.52 -1.43 -7.06
C ASN A 256 27.59 -2.74 -7.87
N ALA A 257 28.62 -3.58 -7.68
CA ALA A 257 28.69 -4.90 -8.32
C ALA A 257 27.64 -5.86 -7.74
N GLU A 258 27.57 -5.97 -6.41
CA GLU A 258 26.58 -6.79 -5.71
C GLU A 258 25.16 -6.25 -5.91
N ALA A 259 25.01 -4.92 -6.00
CA ALA A 259 23.73 -4.31 -6.36
C ALA A 259 23.22 -4.78 -7.74
N ALA A 260 24.10 -4.90 -8.73
CA ALA A 260 23.74 -5.37 -10.07
C ALA A 260 23.35 -6.87 -10.08
N GLU A 261 24.01 -7.70 -9.28
CA GLU A 261 23.64 -9.12 -9.11
C GLU A 261 22.26 -9.28 -8.47
N GLU A 262 22.00 -8.59 -7.36
CA GLU A 262 20.69 -8.64 -6.69
C GLU A 262 19.58 -8.04 -7.56
N PHE A 263 19.87 -6.98 -8.33
CA PHE A 263 18.92 -6.44 -9.32
C PHE A 263 18.55 -7.47 -10.38
N HIS A 264 19.54 -8.19 -10.92
CA HIS A 264 19.28 -9.23 -11.93
C HIS A 264 18.43 -10.38 -11.37
N LYS A 265 18.70 -10.83 -10.14
CA LYS A 265 17.86 -11.83 -9.43
C LYS A 265 16.43 -11.31 -9.25
N SER A 266 16.28 -10.06 -8.83
CA SER A 266 14.98 -9.40 -8.66
C SER A 266 14.18 -9.36 -9.97
N ASP A 267 14.79 -8.94 -11.07
CA ASP A 267 14.15 -8.83 -12.39
C ASP A 267 13.73 -10.21 -12.94
N LEU A 268 14.57 -11.23 -12.74
CA LEU A 268 14.28 -12.61 -13.11
C LEU A 268 13.08 -13.17 -12.33
N LEU A 269 13.08 -13.01 -10.99
CA LEU A 269 12.01 -13.50 -10.13
C LEU A 269 10.69 -12.74 -10.34
N PHE A 270 10.75 -11.43 -10.55
CA PHE A 270 9.57 -10.61 -10.90
C PHE A 270 9.00 -11.00 -12.27
N SER A 271 9.85 -11.21 -13.27
CA SER A 271 9.43 -11.70 -14.60
C SER A 271 8.81 -13.09 -14.52
N ARG A 272 9.28 -13.94 -13.60
CA ARG A 272 8.75 -15.28 -13.36
C ARG A 272 7.39 -15.27 -12.67
N SER A 273 7.22 -14.52 -11.57
CA SER A 273 5.92 -14.42 -10.89
C SER A 273 4.84 -13.85 -11.83
N PHE A 274 5.20 -12.89 -12.70
CA PHE A 274 4.28 -12.39 -13.71
C PHE A 274 3.84 -13.44 -14.75
N GLN A 275 4.69 -14.44 -15.05
CA GLN A 275 4.39 -15.54 -15.97
C GLN A 275 3.59 -16.67 -15.30
N GLU A 276 3.90 -16.99 -14.04
CA GLU A 276 3.27 -18.09 -13.29
C GLU A 276 1.86 -17.70 -12.78
N ASP A 277 1.68 -16.46 -12.29
CA ASP A 277 0.43 -16.07 -11.65
C ASP A 277 -0.61 -15.49 -12.64
N GLY A 278 -0.18 -14.71 -13.64
CA GLY A 278 -1.08 -13.90 -14.50
C GLY A 278 -1.94 -12.87 -13.75
N PHE A 279 -1.78 -12.77 -12.44
CA PHE A 279 -2.75 -12.26 -11.45
C PHE A 279 -2.68 -10.74 -11.23
N MET A 280 -1.65 -10.09 -11.78
CA MET A 280 -1.35 -8.66 -11.58
C MET A 280 -1.87 -7.75 -12.72
N SER A 281 -2.69 -8.25 -13.66
CA SER A 281 -3.29 -7.38 -14.69
C SER A 281 -4.17 -6.26 -14.13
N ASN A 282 -4.62 -6.41 -12.88
CA ASN A 282 -5.57 -5.50 -12.21
C ASN A 282 -4.91 -4.52 -11.22
N PHE A 283 -3.64 -4.69 -10.86
CA PHE A 283 -2.93 -3.79 -9.94
C PHE A 283 -1.93 -2.87 -10.64
N TYR A 284 -1.34 -3.32 -11.76
CA TYR A 284 -0.54 -2.48 -12.65
C TYR A 284 -0.78 -2.93 -14.10
N PRO A 285 -1.75 -2.32 -14.82
CA PRO A 285 -2.03 -2.71 -16.19
C PRO A 285 -0.81 -2.52 -17.11
N ARG A 286 -0.66 -3.46 -18.04
CA ARG A 286 0.54 -3.57 -18.90
C ARG A 286 0.86 -2.26 -19.61
N ARG A 287 2.08 -1.75 -19.44
CA ARG A 287 2.78 -1.08 -20.57
C ARG A 287 3.00 -2.12 -21.67
N ARG A 288 2.04 -2.29 -22.57
CA ARG A 288 2.27 -3.05 -23.81
C ARG A 288 3.43 -2.37 -24.55
N PRO A 289 4.45 -3.11 -25.02
CA PRO A 289 5.46 -2.50 -25.89
C PRO A 289 4.74 -1.97 -27.14
N ARG A 290 5.13 -0.77 -27.61
CA ARG A 290 4.70 -0.30 -28.92
C ARG A 290 5.10 -1.33 -29.96
N ALA A 291 4.12 -1.89 -30.65
CA ALA A 291 4.39 -2.52 -31.93
C ALA A 291 4.97 -1.44 -32.86
N THR A 292 6.11 -1.76 -33.46
CA THR A 292 6.74 -1.00 -34.56
C THR A 292 5.97 -1.22 -35.84
#